data_AF-A0AAW6JHC7-F1
#
_entry.id   AF-A0AAW6JHC7-F1
#
_cell.length_a   1.000
_cell.length_b   1.000
_cell.length_c   1.000
_cell.angle_alpha   90.00
_cell.angle_beta   90.00
_cell.angle_gamma   90.00
#
_symmetry.space_group_name_H-M   'P 1'
#
loop_
_entity.id
_entity.type
_entity.pdbx_description
1 polymer ?
#
loop_
_entity_poly.entity_id
_entity_poly.type
_entity_poly.pdbx_seq_one_letter_code
_entity_poly.pdbx_strand_id
1 'polypeptide(L)'
;MEVENTKGIDILAILGILNSKPITLWFLMKFDKFQRRLFPQFKVNELAQFPIPELTDDAEKELSTLVSEAMDKRKHGQNISKENDRIDELVMSAFNLDESEKQSIRDFKF
;
A
#
# COMPACT_ATOMS: atom_id res chain seq x y z
N MET A 1 -13.86 -15.43 28.18
CA MET A 1 -12.97 -14.47 27.51
C MET A 1 -13.64 -14.20 26.18
N GLU A 2 -14.43 -13.13 26.14
CA GLU A 2 -15.10 -12.71 24.90
C GLU A 2 -14.00 -12.26 23.95
N VAL A 3 -13.85 -12.97 22.84
CA VAL A 3 -12.98 -12.52 21.75
C VAL A 3 -13.72 -11.35 21.13
N GLU A 4 -13.33 -10.13 21.52
CA GLU A 4 -13.82 -8.91 20.91
C GLU A 4 -13.70 -9.06 19.40
N ASN A 5 -14.83 -8.86 18.71
CA ASN A 5 -14.92 -8.92 17.27
C ASN A 5 -14.04 -7.79 16.70
N THR A 6 -12.78 -8.09 16.41
CA THR A 6 -11.84 -7.14 15.81
C THR A 6 -12.43 -6.72 14.47
N LYS A 7 -12.86 -5.46 14.38
CA LYS A 7 -13.30 -4.84 13.13
C LYS A 7 -12.21 -5.12 12.07
N GLY A 8 -12.54 -5.95 11.09
CA GLY A 8 -11.61 -6.30 10.02
C GLY A 8 -11.36 -5.08 9.13
N ILE A 9 -10.12 -4.91 8.66
CA ILE A 9 -9.75 -3.84 7.73
C ILE A 9 -10.51 -4.05 6.42
N ASP A 10 -11.07 -2.98 5.86
CA ASP A 10 -11.73 -2.98 4.56
C ASP A 10 -10.80 -3.55 3.47
N ILE A 11 -11.35 -4.38 2.61
CA ILE A 11 -10.57 -5.07 1.58
C ILE A 11 -9.97 -4.11 0.55
N LEU A 12 -10.61 -2.97 0.27
CA LEU A 12 -10.07 -1.93 -0.59
C LEU A 12 -8.95 -1.16 0.10
N ALA A 13 -9.04 -0.92 1.41
CA ALA A 13 -7.92 -0.39 2.18
C ALA A 13 -6.69 -1.34 2.11
N ILE A 14 -6.89 -2.64 2.31
CA ILE A 14 -5.81 -3.65 2.14
C ILE A 14 -5.23 -3.59 0.72
N LEU A 15 -6.09 -3.51 -0.30
CA LEU A 15 -5.66 -3.42 -1.69
C LEU A 15 -4.81 -2.17 -1.94
N GLY A 16 -5.19 -1.03 -1.36
CA GLY A 16 -4.43 0.23 -1.40
C GLY A 16 -3.06 0.10 -0.76
N ILE A 17 -2.99 -0.47 0.45
CA ILE A 17 -1.72 -0.73 1.15
C ILE A 17 -0.80 -1.59 0.27
N LEU A 18 -1.28 -2.74 -0.20
CA LEU A 18 -0.46 -3.70 -0.95
C LEU A 18 0.05 -3.15 -2.29
N ASN A 19 -0.69 -2.24 -2.93
CA ASN A 19 -0.29 -1.62 -4.20
C ASN A 19 0.47 -0.30 -4.03
N SER A 20 0.68 0.16 -2.80
CA SER A 20 1.39 1.40 -2.53
C SER A 20 2.90 1.26 -2.80
N LYS A 21 3.52 2.40 -3.11
CA LYS A 21 4.96 2.53 -3.30
C LYS A 21 5.81 2.14 -2.07
N PRO A 22 5.48 2.52 -0.81
CA PRO A 22 6.24 2.08 0.37
C PRO A 22 6.28 0.55 0.50
N ILE A 23 5.15 -0.14 0.27
CA ILE A 23 5.10 -1.60 0.32
C ILE A 23 5.90 -2.23 -0.82
N THR A 24 5.80 -1.66 -2.02
CA THR A 24 6.59 -2.12 -3.17
C THR A 24 8.09 -2.00 -2.89
N LEU A 25 8.54 -0.86 -2.35
CA LEU A 25 9.93 -0.63 -1.99
C LEU A 25 10.39 -1.60 -0.91
N TRP A 26 9.60 -1.77 0.17
CA TRP A 26 9.89 -2.73 1.23
C TRP A 26 10.04 -4.15 0.66
N PHE A 27 9.15 -4.57 -0.22
CA PHE A 27 9.19 -5.89 -0.84
C PHE A 27 10.47 -6.10 -1.66
N LEU A 28 10.87 -5.10 -2.44
CA LEU A 28 12.10 -5.15 -3.23
C LEU A 28 13.34 -5.24 -2.34
N MET A 29 13.40 -4.44 -1.27
CA MET A 29 14.53 -4.41 -0.33
C MET A 29 14.61 -5.68 0.52
N LYS A 30 13.47 -6.13 1.06
CA LYS A 30 13.40 -7.28 1.99
C LYS A 30 13.84 -8.58 1.33
N PHE A 31 13.46 -8.79 0.07
CA PHE A 31 13.69 -10.04 -0.64
C PHE A 31 14.77 -9.94 -1.72
N ASP A 32 15.54 -8.84 -1.73
CA ASP A 32 16.61 -8.55 -2.70
C ASP A 32 16.19 -8.83 -4.15
N LYS A 33 14.95 -8.44 -4.48
CA LYS A 33 14.34 -8.71 -5.80
C LYS A 33 14.88 -7.77 -6.89
N PHE A 34 15.80 -6.87 -6.56
CA PHE A 34 16.56 -6.07 -7.52
C PHE A 34 17.41 -6.94 -8.46
N GLN A 35 17.74 -8.16 -8.02
CA GLN A 35 18.44 -9.14 -8.82
C GLN A 35 17.45 -10.21 -9.30
N ARG A 36 16.88 -10.07 -10.51
CA ARG A 36 16.63 -11.20 -11.45
C ARG A 36 15.86 -10.74 -12.69
N ARG A 37 16.29 -11.27 -13.84
CA ARG A 37 15.64 -11.20 -15.15
C ARG A 37 14.27 -11.92 -15.22
N LEU A 38 13.64 -12.19 -14.08
CA LEU A 38 12.41 -12.97 -13.92
C LEU A 38 11.46 -12.21 -13.00
N PHE A 39 10.20 -12.06 -13.40
CA PHE A 39 9.16 -11.38 -12.61
C PHE A 39 9.11 -11.91 -11.17
N PRO A 40 9.03 -11.04 -10.15
CA PRO A 40 8.89 -11.46 -8.76
C PRO A 40 7.65 -12.33 -8.58
N GLN A 41 7.82 -13.56 -8.13
CA GLN A 41 6.70 -14.42 -7.71
C GLN A 41 6.40 -14.14 -6.24
N PHE A 42 5.14 -13.87 -5.91
CA PHE A 42 4.67 -13.81 -4.52
C PHE A 42 4.53 -15.23 -3.98
N LYS A 43 5.40 -15.62 -3.06
CA LYS A 43 5.19 -16.86 -2.31
C LYS A 43 4.30 -16.58 -1.10
N VAL A 44 3.42 -17.52 -0.73
CA VAL A 44 2.53 -17.37 0.44
C VAL A 44 3.31 -17.02 1.71
N ASN A 45 4.49 -17.62 1.89
CA ASN A 45 5.37 -17.35 3.03
C ASN A 45 5.96 -15.93 3.03
N GLU A 46 6.06 -15.28 1.86
CA GLU A 46 6.49 -13.89 1.72
C GLU A 46 5.31 -12.95 2.02
N LEU A 47 4.09 -13.28 1.56
CA LEU A 47 2.88 -12.48 1.79
C LEU A 47 2.56 -12.33 3.28
N ALA A 48 2.74 -13.39 4.07
CA ALA A 48 2.54 -13.35 5.52
C ALA A 48 3.49 -12.38 6.26
N GLN A 49 4.57 -11.93 5.61
CA GLN A 49 5.53 -10.99 6.18
C GLN A 49 5.25 -9.54 5.77
N PHE A 50 4.24 -9.28 4.93
CA PHE A 50 3.93 -7.92 4.49
C PHE A 50 3.54 -7.07 5.69
N PRO A 51 4.19 -5.91 5.88
CA PRO A 51 3.79 -5.02 6.94
C PRO A 51 2.45 -4.38 6.57
N ILE A 52 1.45 -4.54 7.44
CA ILE A 52 0.17 -3.87 7.33
C ILE A 52 0.11 -2.85 8.48
N PRO A 53 0.14 -1.54 8.19
CA PRO A 53 0.10 -0.53 9.25
C PRO A 53 -1.31 -0.48 9.87
N GLU A 54 -1.37 -0.06 11.12
CA GLU A 54 -2.65 0.30 11.75
C GLU A 54 -3.16 1.59 11.13
N LEU A 55 -4.45 1.62 10.79
CA LEU A 55 -5.12 2.79 10.24
C LEU A 55 -6.14 3.33 11.25
N THR A 56 -6.32 4.65 11.25
CA THR A 56 -7.49 5.24 11.88
C THR A 56 -8.73 4.96 11.03
N ASP A 57 -9.91 4.93 11.64
CA ASP A 57 -11.18 4.74 10.94
C ASP A 57 -11.36 5.70 9.75
N ASP A 58 -10.93 6.96 9.92
CA ASP A 58 -10.99 7.98 8.87
C ASP A 58 -10.00 7.69 7.73
N ALA A 59 -8.77 7.30 8.06
CA ALA A 59 -7.75 6.96 7.06
C ALA A 59 -8.12 5.69 6.28
N GLU A 60 -8.67 4.66 6.95
CA GLU A 60 -9.16 3.45 6.31
C GLU A 60 -10.30 3.75 5.32
N LYS A 61 -11.24 4.60 5.73
CA LYS A 61 -12.34 5.02 4.86
C LYS A 61 -11.87 5.86 3.68
N GLU A 62 -10.95 6.81 3.90
CA GLU A 62 -10.35 7.62 2.84
C GLU A 62 -9.62 6.71 1.84
N LEU A 63 -8.80 5.79 2.34
CA LEU A 63 -8.04 4.86 1.52
C LEU A 63 -8.96 3.97 0.67
N SER A 64 -9.99 3.39 1.28
CA SER A 64 -10.98 2.55 0.58
C SER A 64 -11.71 3.32 -0.53
N THR A 65 -12.05 4.58 -0.26
CA THR A 65 -12.72 5.46 -1.23
C THR A 65 -11.79 5.76 -2.41
N LEU A 66 -10.55 6.17 -2.15
CA LEU A 66 -9.55 6.45 -3.17
C LEU A 66 -9.28 5.24 -4.06
N VAL A 67 -9.18 4.04 -3.46
CA VAL A 67 -8.98 2.80 -4.22
C VAL A 67 -10.18 2.48 -5.09
N SER A 68 -11.41 2.64 -4.59
CA SER A 68 -12.63 2.48 -5.39
C SER A 68 -12.65 3.45 -6.58
N GLU A 69 -12.36 4.73 -6.33
CA GLU A 69 -12.29 5.76 -7.36
C GLU A 69 -11.21 5.47 -8.41
N ALA A 70 -10.02 5.05 -7.97
CA ALA A 70 -8.93 4.67 -8.86
C ALA A 70 -9.32 3.46 -9.73
N MET A 71 -9.97 2.45 -9.16
CA MET A 71 -10.44 1.29 -9.92
C MET A 71 -11.45 1.70 -11.00
N ASP A 72 -12.41 2.56 -10.67
CA ASP A 72 -13.41 3.03 -11.62
C ASP A 72 -12.81 3.93 -12.70
N LYS A 73 -11.92 4.86 -12.35
CA LYS A 73 -11.16 5.66 -13.32
C LYS A 73 -10.35 4.78 -14.27
N ARG A 74 -9.67 3.76 -13.74
CA ARG A 74 -8.88 2.81 -14.53
C ARG A 74 -9.73 1.99 -15.50
N LYS A 75 -10.93 1.56 -15.09
CA LYS A 75 -11.90 0.89 -16.00
C LYS A 75 -12.28 1.76 -17.20
N HIS A 76 -12.33 3.08 -17.00
CA HIS A 76 -12.62 4.05 -18.06
C HIS A 76 -11.38 4.59 -18.78
N GLY A 77 -10.20 3.97 -18.56
CA GLY A 77 -8.94 4.38 -19.20
C GLY A 77 -8.42 5.75 -18.74
N GLN A 78 -8.90 6.26 -17.60
CA GLN A 78 -8.47 7.55 -17.06
C GLN A 78 -7.17 7.42 -16.25
N ASN A 79 -6.46 8.54 -16.14
CA ASN A 79 -5.26 8.62 -15.30
C ASN A 79 -5.64 8.56 -13.81
N ILE A 80 -4.92 7.72 -13.06
CA ILE A 80 -5.12 7.50 -11.61
C ILE A 80 -3.92 7.97 -10.77
N SER A 81 -3.01 8.76 -11.34
CA SER A 81 -1.77 9.16 -10.67
C SER A 81 -2.03 9.95 -9.40
N LYS A 82 -3.06 10.80 -9.38
CA LYS A 82 -3.42 11.61 -8.22
C LYS A 82 -3.91 10.75 -7.06
N GLU A 83 -4.73 9.74 -7.36
CA GLU A 83 -5.24 8.79 -6.38
C GLU A 83 -4.09 7.95 -5.83
N ASN A 84 -3.20 7.46 -6.70
CA ASN A 84 -2.01 6.72 -6.29
C ASN A 84 -1.09 7.55 -5.40
N ASP A 85 -0.79 8.80 -5.78
CA ASP A 85 0.04 9.70 -4.96
C ASP A 85 -0.58 9.90 -3.57
N ARG A 86 -1.91 10.08 -3.50
CA ARG A 86 -2.61 10.24 -2.22
C ARG A 86 -2.64 8.95 -1.39
N ILE A 87 -2.85 7.80 -2.04
CA ILE A 87 -2.76 6.47 -1.41
C ILE A 87 -1.38 6.27 -0.80
N ASP A 88 -0.31 6.57 -1.55
CA ASP A 88 1.07 6.46 -1.07
C ASP A 88 1.30 7.35 0.15
N GLU A 89 0.84 8.61 0.12
CA GLU A 89 0.94 9.52 1.28
C GLU A 89 0.23 9.00 2.53
N LEU A 90 -0.98 8.45 2.37
CA LEU A 90 -1.74 7.88 3.48
C LEU A 90 -1.02 6.67 4.08
N VAL A 91 -0.51 5.77 3.24
CA VAL A 91 0.20 4.58 3.69
C VAL A 91 1.53 4.94 4.36
N MET A 92 2.29 5.89 3.81
CA MET A 92 3.52 6.38 4.45
C MET A 92 3.24 7.04 5.80
N SER A 93 2.14 7.80 5.91
CA SER A 93 1.74 8.41 7.17
C SER A 93 1.28 7.36 8.19
N ALA A 94 0.60 6.30 7.75
CA ALA A 94 0.22 5.16 8.60
C ALA A 94 1.44 4.38 9.14
N PHE A 95 2.54 4.37 8.39
CA PHE A 95 3.83 3.86 8.86
C PHE A 95 4.59 4.82 9.79
N ASN A 96 4.03 6.00 10.08
CA ASN A 96 4.67 7.06 10.85
C ASN A 96 6.03 7.49 10.28
N LEU A 97 6.18 7.47 8.95
CA LEU A 97 7.39 7.94 8.30
C LEU A 97 7.52 9.46 8.45
N ASP A 98 8.75 9.93 8.64
CA ASP A 98 9.04 11.36 8.62
C ASP A 98 9.07 11.93 7.19
N GLU A 99 9.09 13.25 7.04
CA GLU A 99 9.08 13.87 5.71
C GLU A 99 10.33 13.58 4.87
N SER A 100 11.49 13.34 5.49
CA SER A 100 12.72 12.97 4.78
C SER A 100 12.62 11.55 4.21
N GLU A 101 12.08 10.61 4.99
CA GLU A 101 11.80 9.25 4.57
C GLU A 101 10.74 9.22 3.45
N LYS A 102 9.65 9.95 3.62
CA LYS A 102 8.62 10.11 2.58
C LYS A 102 9.22 10.66 1.29
N GLN A 103 10.04 11.70 1.39
CA GLN A 103 10.67 12.29 0.21
C GLN A 103 11.57 11.28 -0.52
N SER A 104 12.34 10.48 0.23
CA SER A 104 13.17 9.42 -0.35
C SER A 104 12.34 8.39 -1.13
N ILE A 105 11.15 8.04 -0.61
CA ILE A 105 10.21 7.13 -1.28
C ILE A 105 9.59 7.80 -2.52
N ARG A 106 9.18 9.08 -2.44
CA ARG A 106 8.64 9.84 -3.59
C ARG A 106 9.64 9.91 -4.74
N ASP A 107 10.91 10.15 -4.42
CA ASP A 107 11.98 10.31 -5.42
C ASP A 107 12.45 8.97 -6.02
N PHE A 108 12.17 7.84 -5.35
CA PHE A 108 12.53 6.52 -5.84
C PHE A 108 11.86 6.23 -7.20
N LYS A 109 12.65 5.85 -8.20
CA LYS A 109 12.18 5.47 -9.54
C LYS A 109 12.64 4.05 -9.85
N PHE A 110 11.75 3.27 -10.45
CA PHE A 110 12.01 1.92 -10.95
C PHE A 110 12.81 1.95 -12.25
#